data_AF-A0A4U1FA16-F1
#
_entry.id   AF-A0A4U1FA16-F1
#
_cell.length_a   1.000
_cell.length_b   1.000
_cell.length_c   1.000
_cell.angle_alpha   90.00
_cell.angle_beta   90.00
_cell.angle_gamma   90.00
#
_symmetry.space_group_name_H-M   'P 1'
#
loop_
_entity.id
_entity.type
_entity.pdbx_description
1 polymer ?
#
loop_
_entity_poly.entity_id
_entity_poly.type
_entity_poly.pdbx_seq_one_letter_code
_entity_poly.pdbx_strand_id
1 'polypeptide(L)'
;MATKRYYSNISSTCVRPFLFSDPFTSTPTQDDPPRPTFDSLLSRDMAGYMPTQADFNEEFDNYSEEDLRDIDFVEDDSDILHTLKMAVVDIYHSRLKERQRRKKIIRDHGSINLRKFQLMERRYPKLVQDLSETMRRFARIVAPVEHDKFIESHALEFELRREIKRLQKYRTAGITNFCSART
;
A
#
# COMPACT_ATOMS: atom_id res chain seq x y z
N MET A 1 -23.81 18.00 -3.00
CA MET A 1 -24.11 18.46 -1.62
C MET A 1 -23.28 17.64 -0.66
N ALA A 2 -22.67 18.29 0.34
CA ALA A 2 -21.97 17.75 1.52
C ALA A 2 -20.71 16.89 1.22
N THR A 3 -19.50 17.16 1.72
CA THR A 3 -19.09 17.71 3.02
C THR A 3 -17.79 18.54 2.89
N LYS A 4 -17.92 19.85 2.69
CA LYS A 4 -16.90 20.84 3.11
C LYS A 4 -17.26 21.26 4.53
N ARG A 5 -16.45 20.91 5.55
CA ARG A 5 -16.37 21.58 6.87
C ARG A 5 -15.37 20.84 7.77
N TYR A 6 -14.77 21.61 8.69
CA TYR A 6 -13.71 21.28 9.67
C TYR A 6 -12.31 21.31 9.03
N TYR A 7 -11.44 22.29 9.26
CA TYR A 7 -11.17 23.07 10.47
C TYR A 7 -10.75 24.50 10.15
N SER A 8 -11.42 25.47 10.77
CA SER A 8 -11.00 26.87 10.87
C SER A 8 -10.62 27.16 12.31
N ASN A 9 -9.49 27.84 12.50
CA ASN A 9 -9.02 28.54 13.70
C ASN A 9 -8.30 27.71 14.78
N ILE A 10 -6.96 27.74 14.75
CA ILE A 10 -6.13 27.76 15.96
C ILE A 10 -5.11 28.88 15.79
N SER A 11 -4.98 29.68 16.84
CA SER A 11 -4.31 30.98 16.87
C SER A 11 -2.83 30.95 16.57
N SER A 12 -2.41 31.99 15.83
CA SER A 12 -1.03 32.43 15.64
C SER A 12 -0.35 32.74 16.98
N THR A 13 0.70 31.99 17.34
CA THR A 13 1.96 32.49 17.90
C THR A 13 2.98 31.35 18.09
N CYS A 14 4.13 31.49 17.42
CA CYS A 14 5.43 30.89 17.76
C CYS A 14 5.55 29.34 17.73
N VAL A 15 5.60 28.74 16.53
CA VAL A 15 6.36 27.50 16.30
C VAL A 15 7.21 27.69 15.05
N ARG A 16 8.52 27.44 15.17
CA ARG A 16 9.50 27.53 14.08
C ARG A 16 9.07 26.63 12.92
N PRO A 17 9.33 27.01 11.65
CA PRO A 17 8.95 26.23 10.50
C PRO A 17 9.86 25.01 10.41
N PHE A 18 9.44 23.88 10.98
CA PHE A 18 9.94 22.59 10.54
C PHE A 18 9.37 22.38 9.14
N LEU A 19 10.26 22.33 8.15
CA LEU A 19 9.96 21.89 6.79
C LEU A 19 9.65 20.38 6.83
N PHE A 20 8.49 20.02 7.34
CA PHE A 20 7.79 18.82 6.94
C PHE A 20 6.47 19.32 6.38
N SER A 21 6.34 19.27 5.06
CA SER A 21 5.04 19.41 4.41
C SER A 21 4.03 18.54 5.16
N ASP A 22 2.92 19.15 5.60
CA ASP A 22 1.85 18.46 6.31
C ASP A 22 1.56 17.12 5.62
N PRO A 23 1.66 15.98 6.33
CA PRO A 23 1.45 14.66 5.73
C PRO A 23 0.00 14.43 5.27
N PHE A 24 -0.87 15.45 5.42
CA PHE A 24 -2.28 15.43 5.04
C PHE A 24 -2.63 16.36 3.88
N THR A 25 -1.66 16.92 3.16
CA THR A 25 -1.98 17.45 1.82
C THR A 25 -2.16 16.26 0.90
N SER A 26 -3.41 15.76 0.79
CA SER A 26 -3.81 14.92 -0.33
C SER A 26 -3.50 15.73 -1.58
N THR A 27 -2.38 15.43 -2.24
CA THR A 27 -2.10 15.95 -3.57
C THR A 27 -3.35 15.69 -4.42
N PRO A 28 -3.84 16.68 -5.18
CA PRO A 28 -5.01 16.49 -6.02
C PRO A 28 -4.72 15.28 -6.90
N THR A 29 -5.66 14.33 -6.89
CA THR A 29 -5.63 13.05 -7.59
C THR A 29 -4.91 13.16 -8.93
N GLN A 30 -3.63 12.79 -8.97
CA GLN A 30 -3.14 12.11 -10.16
C GLN A 30 -3.98 10.84 -10.22
N ASP A 31 -4.62 10.54 -11.35
CA ASP A 31 -5.33 9.29 -11.53
C ASP A 31 -4.31 8.14 -11.37
N ASP A 32 -4.13 7.69 -10.14
CA ASP A 32 -3.34 6.53 -9.78
C ASP A 32 -4.25 5.33 -10.06
N PRO A 33 -3.83 4.39 -10.92
CA PRO A 33 -2.48 4.26 -11.48
C PRO A 33 -2.27 5.04 -12.79
N PRO A 34 -1.03 5.55 -13.03
CA PRO A 34 -0.67 6.27 -14.24
C PRO A 34 -0.90 5.41 -15.49
N ARG A 35 -1.28 6.03 -16.60
CA ARG A 35 -1.47 5.38 -17.91
C ARG A 35 -0.29 5.68 -18.84
N PRO A 36 0.85 4.98 -18.72
CA PRO A 36 1.99 5.16 -19.60
C PRO A 36 1.71 4.68 -21.03
N THR A 37 2.50 5.16 -21.98
CA THR A 37 2.48 4.64 -23.36
C THR A 37 2.89 3.17 -23.40
N PHE A 38 2.30 2.43 -24.34
CA PHE A 38 2.56 1.00 -24.54
C PHE A 38 4.06 0.74 -24.74
N ASP A 39 4.58 -0.30 -24.08
CA ASP A 39 6.00 -0.72 -24.08
C ASP A 39 7.03 0.32 -23.56
N SER A 40 6.58 1.38 -22.89
CA SER A 40 7.49 2.28 -22.19
C SER A 40 8.13 1.61 -20.96
N LEU A 41 9.26 2.15 -20.49
CA LEU A 41 9.91 1.71 -19.25
C LEU A 41 8.95 1.75 -18.05
N LEU A 42 8.08 2.77 -17.98
CA LEU A 42 7.07 2.87 -16.93
C LEU A 42 6.03 1.75 -17.02
N SER A 43 5.61 1.34 -18.23
CA SER A 43 4.70 0.22 -18.42
C SER A 43 5.30 -1.10 -17.93
N ARG A 44 6.61 -1.31 -18.15
CA ARG A 44 7.34 -2.49 -17.67
C ARG A 44 7.49 -2.50 -16.15
N ASP A 45 7.68 -1.33 -15.55
CA ASP A 45 7.80 -1.14 -14.09
C ASP A 45 6.47 -1.40 -13.33
N MET A 46 5.33 -1.48 -14.04
CA MET A 46 4.00 -1.76 -13.46
C MET A 46 3.68 -3.26 -13.33
N ALA A 47 4.67 -4.14 -13.48
CA ALA A 47 4.53 -5.58 -13.30
C ALA A 47 3.37 -6.21 -14.09
N GLY A 48 3.17 -5.76 -15.33
CA GLY A 48 2.11 -6.28 -16.20
C GLY A 48 0.71 -5.71 -15.94
N TYR A 49 0.57 -4.70 -15.07
CA TYR A 49 -0.70 -3.98 -14.93
C TYR A 49 -1.04 -3.18 -16.20
N MET A 50 -2.27 -3.35 -16.69
CA MET A 50 -2.90 -2.67 -17.82
C MET A 50 -3.84 -1.56 -17.33
N PRO A 51 -3.44 -0.28 -17.38
CA PRO A 51 -4.23 0.83 -16.85
C PRO A 51 -5.50 1.14 -17.65
N THR A 52 -5.60 0.63 -18.89
CA THR A 52 -6.80 0.78 -19.73
C THR A 52 -7.97 -0.07 -19.24
N GLN A 53 -7.66 -1.27 -18.77
CA GLN A 53 -8.64 -2.27 -18.32
C GLN A 53 -8.71 -2.36 -16.79
N ALA A 54 -7.77 -1.70 -16.10
CA ALA A 54 -7.54 -1.84 -14.67
C ALA A 54 -7.24 -3.28 -14.23
N ASP A 55 -6.51 -4.02 -15.08
CA ASP A 55 -6.22 -5.44 -14.92
C ASP A 55 -4.73 -5.77 -15.00
N PHE A 56 -4.33 -7.02 -14.79
CA PHE A 56 -2.97 -7.53 -14.96
C PHE A 56 -2.91 -8.51 -16.13
N ASN A 57 -1.78 -8.53 -16.84
CA ASN A 57 -1.52 -9.51 -17.91
C ASN A 57 -1.53 -10.95 -17.42
N GLU A 58 -1.05 -11.18 -16.18
CA GLU A 58 -1.08 -12.46 -15.50
C GLU A 58 -1.84 -12.31 -14.19
N GLU A 59 -2.92 -13.07 -14.05
CA GLU A 59 -3.79 -12.97 -12.89
C GLU A 59 -3.39 -13.95 -11.77
N PHE A 60 -3.91 -13.71 -10.56
CA PHE A 60 -3.83 -14.72 -9.52
C PHE A 60 -4.62 -15.97 -9.94
N ASP A 61 -3.95 -17.12 -9.93
CA ASP A 61 -4.50 -18.41 -10.36
C ASP A 61 -4.98 -18.38 -11.82
N ASN A 62 -4.07 -18.05 -12.74
CA ASN A 62 -4.35 -17.84 -14.16
C ASN A 62 -4.83 -19.08 -14.93
N TYR A 63 -4.64 -20.28 -14.37
CA TYR A 63 -5.03 -21.55 -14.99
C TYR A 63 -6.35 -22.11 -14.43
N SER A 64 -7.05 -21.35 -13.57
CA SER A 64 -8.28 -21.82 -12.91
C SER A 64 -9.39 -22.20 -13.89
N GLU A 65 -9.38 -21.60 -15.07
CA GLU A 65 -10.34 -21.80 -16.16
C GLU A 65 -10.07 -23.13 -16.89
N GLU A 66 -8.86 -23.71 -16.78
CA GLU A 66 -8.56 -25.03 -17.34
C GLU A 66 -9.33 -26.14 -16.63
N ASP A 67 -9.57 -26.00 -15.32
CA ASP A 67 -10.35 -26.95 -14.51
C ASP A 67 -11.81 -27.07 -15.02
N LEU A 68 -12.31 -26.05 -15.72
CA LEU A 68 -13.66 -26.01 -16.28
C LEU A 68 -13.75 -26.45 -17.73
N ARG A 69 -12.61 -26.65 -18.42
CA ARG A 69 -12.59 -26.89 -19.88
C ARG A 69 -13.43 -28.09 -20.30
N ASP A 70 -13.36 -29.16 -19.51
CA ASP A 70 -13.99 -30.44 -19.82
C ASP A 70 -15.30 -30.66 -19.04
N ILE A 71 -15.87 -29.60 -18.46
CA ILE A 71 -17.13 -29.66 -17.71
C ILE A 71 -18.28 -29.19 -18.60
N ASP A 72 -19.16 -30.11 -18.94
CA ASP A 72 -20.43 -29.87 -19.61
C ASP A 72 -21.60 -30.32 -18.72
N PHE A 73 -22.79 -29.76 -18.94
CA PHE A 73 -24.01 -30.18 -18.24
C PHE A 73 -24.92 -30.88 -19.23
N VAL A 74 -25.31 -32.12 -18.91
CA VAL A 74 -26.18 -32.96 -19.75
C VAL A 74 -27.42 -33.34 -18.96
N GLU A 75 -28.60 -33.35 -19.59
CA GLU A 75 -29.87 -33.61 -18.91
C GLU A 75 -29.95 -35.02 -18.27
N ASP A 76 -29.21 -35.98 -18.82
CA ASP A 76 -29.12 -37.37 -18.32
C ASP A 76 -28.07 -37.58 -17.21
N ASP A 77 -27.41 -36.51 -16.75
CA ASP A 77 -26.44 -36.59 -15.65
C ASP A 77 -27.13 -37.13 -14.38
N SER A 78 -26.50 -38.10 -13.71
CA SER A 78 -26.94 -38.50 -12.37
C SER A 78 -26.87 -37.32 -11.40
N ASP A 79 -27.81 -37.21 -10.47
CA ASP A 79 -27.83 -36.18 -9.42
C ASP A 79 -26.46 -36.01 -8.72
N ILE A 80 -25.74 -37.12 -8.50
CA ILE A 80 -24.41 -37.10 -7.87
C ILE A 80 -23.39 -36.41 -8.78
N LEU A 81 -23.40 -36.72 -10.08
CA LEU A 81 -22.51 -36.11 -11.06
C LEU A 81 -22.83 -34.62 -11.24
N HIS A 82 -24.12 -34.26 -11.31
CA HIS A 82 -24.55 -32.87 -11.35
C HIS A 82 -24.07 -32.09 -10.12
N THR A 83 -24.20 -32.67 -8.91
CA THR A 83 -23.73 -32.07 -7.66
C THR A 83 -22.21 -31.90 -7.66
N LEU A 84 -21.46 -32.87 -8.19
CA LEU A 84 -20.01 -32.76 -8.31
C LEU A 84 -19.61 -31.64 -9.28
N LYS A 85 -20.25 -31.55 -10.45
CA LYS A 85 -20.03 -30.48 -11.44
C LYS A 85 -20.32 -29.11 -10.83
N MET A 86 -21.42 -28.97 -10.08
CA MET A 86 -21.73 -27.75 -9.31
C MET A 86 -20.65 -27.39 -8.29
N ALA A 87 -20.14 -28.37 -7.53
CA ALA A 87 -19.06 -28.12 -6.57
C ALA A 87 -17.78 -27.59 -7.24
N VAL A 88 -17.44 -28.07 -8.46
CA VAL A 88 -16.29 -27.53 -9.21
C VAL A 88 -16.53 -26.08 -9.62
N VAL A 89 -17.73 -25.74 -10.09
CA VAL A 89 -18.11 -24.36 -10.42
C VAL A 89 -18.02 -23.45 -9.19
N ASP A 90 -18.46 -23.93 -8.02
CA ASP A 90 -18.35 -23.18 -6.75
C ASP A 90 -16.90 -22.91 -6.35
N ILE A 91 -16.02 -23.91 -6.54
CA ILE A 91 -14.58 -23.76 -6.31
C ILE A 91 -13.99 -22.68 -7.24
N TYR A 92 -14.33 -22.72 -8.53
CA TYR A 92 -13.92 -21.69 -9.48
C TYR A 92 -14.42 -20.30 -9.08
N HIS A 93 -15.68 -20.19 -8.67
CA HIS A 93 -16.24 -18.91 -8.21
C HIS A 93 -15.54 -18.37 -6.96
N SER A 94 -15.12 -19.24 -6.04
CA SER A 94 -14.30 -18.88 -4.88
C SER A 94 -12.92 -18.33 -5.30
N ARG A 95 -12.28 -18.94 -6.30
CA ARG A 95 -11.01 -18.47 -6.87
C ARG A 95 -11.14 -17.10 -7.52
N LEU A 96 -12.22 -16.86 -8.29
CA LEU A 96 -12.53 -15.53 -8.87
C LEU A 96 -12.71 -14.45 -7.80
N LYS A 97 -13.41 -14.77 -6.70
CA LYS A 97 -13.57 -13.85 -5.57
C LYS A 97 -12.23 -13.50 -4.93
N GLU A 98 -11.34 -14.48 -4.73
CA GLU A 98 -10.02 -14.24 -4.19
C GLU A 98 -9.16 -13.39 -5.13
N ARG A 99 -9.22 -13.66 -6.44
CA ARG A 99 -8.55 -12.86 -7.47
C ARG A 99 -8.99 -11.40 -7.40
N GLN A 100 -10.29 -11.15 -7.35
CA GLN A 100 -10.82 -9.79 -7.22
C GLN A 100 -10.44 -9.13 -5.89
N ARG A 101 -10.43 -9.90 -4.79
CA ARG A 101 -9.98 -9.42 -3.47
C ARG A 101 -8.52 -8.96 -3.53
N ARG A 102 -7.64 -9.72 -4.17
CA ARG A 102 -6.22 -9.37 -4.31
C ARG A 102 -6.01 -8.13 -5.18
N LYS A 103 -6.70 -8.02 -6.32
CA LYS A 103 -6.67 -6.81 -7.16
C LYS A 103 -7.08 -5.57 -6.35
N LYS A 104 -8.14 -5.69 -5.54
CA LYS A 104 -8.59 -4.63 -4.64
C LYS A 104 -7.51 -4.26 -3.62
N ILE A 105 -6.90 -5.22 -2.93
CA ILE A 105 -5.83 -4.96 -1.95
C ILE A 105 -4.66 -4.22 -2.62
N ILE A 106 -4.18 -4.69 -3.78
CA ILE A 106 -3.05 -4.08 -4.49
C ILE A 106 -3.36 -2.61 -4.86
N ARG A 107 -4.57 -2.35 -5.37
CA ARG A 107 -5.02 -1.01 -5.72
C ARG A 107 -5.17 -0.12 -4.49
N ASP A 108 -5.87 -0.60 -3.47
CA ASP A 108 -6.21 0.18 -2.27
C ASP A 108 -4.93 0.58 -1.50
N HIS A 109 -3.89 -0.27 -1.49
CA HIS A 109 -2.57 0.01 -0.90
C HIS A 109 -1.58 0.70 -1.86
N GLY A 110 -2.02 1.11 -3.07
CA GLY A 110 -1.16 1.82 -4.02
C GLY A 110 0.05 1.03 -4.52
N SER A 111 0.03 -0.30 -4.44
CA SER A 111 1.16 -1.19 -4.76
C SER A 111 1.38 -1.41 -6.27
N ILE A 112 0.66 -0.69 -7.13
CA ILE A 112 0.74 -0.84 -8.59
C ILE A 112 2.05 -0.27 -9.16
N ASN A 113 2.51 0.86 -8.60
CA ASN A 113 3.76 1.50 -9.04
C ASN A 113 4.92 1.05 -8.15
N LEU A 114 5.50 -0.10 -8.49
CA LEU A 114 6.56 -0.73 -7.69
C LEU A 114 7.78 0.17 -7.51
N ARG A 115 8.16 0.91 -8.55
CA ARG A 115 9.32 1.81 -8.50
C ARG A 115 9.08 3.02 -7.60
N LYS A 116 7.91 3.65 -7.69
CA LYS A 116 7.50 4.73 -6.77
C LYS A 116 7.51 4.21 -5.34
N PHE A 117 6.93 3.03 -5.10
CA PHE A 117 6.93 2.40 -3.78
C PHE A 117 8.35 2.18 -3.24
N GLN A 118 9.25 1.58 -4.02
CA GLN A 118 10.64 1.34 -3.63
C GLN A 118 11.40 2.63 -3.32
N LEU A 119 11.18 3.70 -4.09
CA LEU A 119 11.80 5.00 -3.84
C LEU A 119 11.32 5.62 -2.53
N MET A 120 10.03 5.49 -2.23
CA MET A 120 9.43 5.99 -0.99
C MET A 120 9.97 5.23 0.23
N GLU A 121 10.10 3.90 0.11
CA GLU A 121 10.63 3.02 1.17
C GLU A 121 12.10 3.34 1.50
N ARG A 122 12.91 3.69 0.49
CA ARG A 122 14.32 4.09 0.67
C ARG A 122 14.52 5.34 1.52
N ARG A 123 13.50 6.16 1.72
CA ARG A 123 13.59 7.37 2.58
C ARG A 123 13.68 7.00 4.06
N TYR A 124 13.23 5.81 4.43
CA TYR A 124 13.24 5.35 5.81
C TYR A 124 14.59 4.75 6.20
N PRO A 125 14.96 4.82 7.49
CA PRO A 125 16.10 4.06 8.02
C PRO A 125 15.84 2.56 7.91
N LYS A 126 16.91 1.76 7.82
CA LYS A 126 16.83 0.31 7.57
C LYS A 126 15.88 -0.44 8.51
N LEU A 127 15.88 -0.08 9.80
CA LEU A 127 14.99 -0.67 10.80
C LEU A 127 13.50 -0.49 10.46
N VAL A 128 13.13 0.69 9.95
CA VAL A 128 11.74 1.00 9.58
C VAL A 128 11.37 0.36 8.24
N GLN A 129 12.33 0.21 7.32
CA GLN A 129 12.13 -0.57 6.08
C GLN A 129 11.86 -2.05 6.38
N ASP A 130 12.58 -2.64 7.33
CA ASP A 130 12.38 -4.04 7.70
C ASP A 130 11.01 -4.23 8.40
N LEU A 131 10.55 -3.22 9.13
CA LEU A 131 9.19 -3.17 9.67
C LEU A 131 8.13 -3.04 8.57
N SER A 132 8.29 -2.15 7.60
CA SER A 132 7.33 -2.01 6.48
C SER A 132 7.18 -3.30 5.69
N GLU A 133 8.29 -4.01 5.46
CA GLU A 133 8.26 -5.31 4.79
C GLU A 133 7.51 -6.37 5.61
N THR A 134 7.71 -6.37 6.93
CA THR A 134 6.96 -7.26 7.84
C THR A 134 5.47 -6.92 7.83
N MET A 135 5.14 -5.62 7.85
CA MET A 135 3.77 -5.10 7.87
C MET A 135 3.02 -5.32 6.56
N ARG A 136 3.73 -5.40 5.43
CA ARG A 136 3.16 -5.70 4.10
C ARG A 136 2.29 -6.96 4.10
N ARG A 137 2.64 -7.96 4.92
CA ARG A 137 1.87 -9.21 5.05
C ARG A 137 0.48 -8.99 5.66
N PHE A 138 0.34 -7.97 6.50
CA PHE A 138 -0.91 -7.59 7.17
C PHE A 138 -1.80 -6.67 6.31
N ALA A 139 -1.36 -6.26 5.11
CA ALA A 139 -2.15 -5.47 4.17
C ALA A 139 -3.49 -6.14 3.78
N ARG A 140 -3.62 -7.45 3.99
CA ARG A 140 -4.88 -8.21 3.76
C ARG A 140 -5.97 -7.90 4.79
N ILE A 141 -5.60 -7.36 5.95
CA ILE A 141 -6.48 -7.17 7.11
C ILE A 141 -6.54 -5.69 7.49
N VAL A 142 -5.41 -4.99 7.42
CA VAL A 142 -5.29 -3.58 7.82
C VAL A 142 -5.66 -2.68 6.65
N ALA A 143 -6.45 -1.64 6.94
CA ALA A 143 -6.81 -0.64 5.94
C ALA A 143 -5.57 0.17 5.49
N PRO A 144 -5.49 0.60 4.22
CA PRO A 144 -4.30 1.30 3.69
C PRO A 144 -3.88 2.52 4.52
N VAL A 145 -4.86 3.36 4.89
CA VAL A 145 -4.60 4.58 5.68
C VAL A 145 -4.06 4.26 7.08
N GLU A 146 -4.52 3.17 7.69
CA GLU A 146 -4.07 2.75 9.02
C GLU A 146 -2.66 2.16 8.94
N HIS A 147 -2.39 1.39 7.88
CA HIS A 147 -1.06 0.86 7.61
C HIS A 147 -0.04 1.98 7.40
N ASP A 148 -0.35 2.99 6.58
CA ASP A 148 0.56 4.11 6.31
C ASP A 148 0.82 4.93 7.57
N LYS A 149 -0.23 5.23 8.35
CA LYS A 149 -0.08 5.91 9.65
C LYS A 149 0.83 5.14 10.60
N PHE A 150 0.73 3.81 10.63
CA PHE A 150 1.54 2.97 11.50
C PHE A 150 3.04 3.00 11.12
N ILE A 151 3.35 2.98 9.82
CA ILE A 151 4.73 3.09 9.33
C ILE A 151 5.31 4.48 9.63
N GLU A 152 4.55 5.54 9.34
CA GLU A 152 4.97 6.92 9.62
C GLU A 152 5.17 7.18 11.12
N SER A 153 4.30 6.64 11.97
CA SER A 153 4.47 6.78 13.43
C SER A 153 5.74 6.13 13.94
N HIS A 154 6.11 4.96 13.39
CA HIS A 154 7.36 4.28 13.73
C HIS A 154 8.59 5.00 13.19
N ALA A 155 8.51 5.58 11.99
CA ALA A 155 9.56 6.42 11.44
C ALA A 155 9.83 7.63 12.36
N LEU A 156 8.77 8.33 12.76
CA LEU A 156 8.86 9.45 13.69
C LEU A 156 9.41 9.04 15.06
N GLU A 157 8.93 7.92 15.63
CA GLU A 157 9.44 7.39 16.90
C GLU A 157 10.95 7.12 16.83
N PHE A 158 11.41 6.52 15.73
CA PHE A 158 12.83 6.24 15.52
C PHE A 158 13.67 7.53 15.51
N GLU A 159 13.21 8.55 14.78
CA GLU A 159 13.90 9.85 14.73
C GLU A 159 13.94 10.54 16.10
N LEU A 160 12.82 10.55 16.82
CA LEU A 160 12.73 11.11 18.16
C LEU A 160 13.66 10.39 19.13
N ARG A 161 13.71 9.05 19.11
CA ARG A 161 14.64 8.28 19.94
C ARG A 161 16.10 8.58 19.62
N ARG A 162 16.43 8.73 18.33
CA ARG A 162 17.78 9.10 17.89
C ARG A 162 18.16 10.48 18.41
N GLU A 163 17.25 11.44 18.28
CA GLU A 163 17.47 12.82 18.71
C GLU A 163 17.59 12.95 20.23
N ILE A 164 16.72 12.27 20.98
CA ILE A 164 16.80 12.20 22.45
C ILE A 164 18.17 11.64 22.89
N LYS A 165 18.62 10.54 22.27
CA LYS A 165 19.95 9.97 22.57
C LYS A 165 21.09 10.95 22.24
N ARG A 166 20.98 11.71 21.14
CA ARG A 166 21.96 12.74 20.77
C ARG A 166 22.02 13.85 21.83
N LEU A 167 20.86 14.38 22.24
CA LEU A 167 20.76 15.42 23.26
C LEU A 167 21.25 14.94 24.64
N GLN A 168 20.98 13.69 25.00
CA GLN A 168 21.51 13.07 26.23
C GLN A 168 23.04 13.02 26.21
N LYS A 169 23.66 12.64 25.07
CA LYS A 169 25.13 12.64 24.92
C LYS A 169 25.74 14.05 25.10
N TYR A 170 25.09 15.08 24.55
CA TYR A 170 25.54 16.46 24.75
C TYR A 170 25.48 16.89 26.22
N ARG A 171 24.41 16.54 26.93
CA ARG A 171 24.31 16.82 28.37
C ARG A 171 25.41 16.11 29.16
N THR A 172 25.71 14.84 28.86
CA THR A 172 26.82 14.12 29.51
C THR A 172 28.19 14.71 29.20
N ALA A 173 28.34 15.35 28.03
CA ALA A 173 29.55 16.08 27.64
C ALA A 173 29.62 17.51 28.23
N GLY A 174 28.66 17.90 29.08
CA GLY A 174 28.62 19.23 29.70
C GLY A 174 28.03 20.34 28.83
N ILE A 175 27.49 20.01 27.65
CA ILE A 175 26.84 20.97 26.75
C ILE A 175 25.40 21.20 27.24
N THR A 176 25.15 22.36 27.84
CA THR A 176 23.85 22.73 28.43
C THR A 176 23.05 23.71 27.56
N ASN A 177 23.70 24.39 26.62
CA ASN A 177 23.08 25.41 25.75
C ASN A 177 23.14 25.01 24.27
N PHE A 178 22.05 25.28 23.54
CA PHE A 178 21.94 24.92 22.11
C PHE A 178 22.98 25.60 21.21
N CYS A 179 23.40 26.83 21.54
CA CYS A 179 24.46 27.54 20.80
C CYS A 179 25.81 26.80 20.84
N SER A 180 26.08 26.06 21.92
CA SER A 180 27.35 25.36 22.12
C SER A 180 27.43 24.02 21.38
N ALA A 181 26.36 23.58 20.71
CA ALA A 181 26.23 22.27 20.07
C ALA A 181 26.26 22.31 18.52
N ARG A 182 26.50 23.48 17.90
CA ARG A 182 26.60 23.61 16.43
C ARG A 182 28.05 23.40 15.99
N THR A 183 28.33 22.23 15.42
CA THR A 183 29.47 21.95 14.53
C THR A 183 28.91 21.34 13.26
#